data_AF-A0A367ISH7-F1
#
_entry.id   AF-A0A367ISH7-F1
#
_cell.length_a   1.000
_cell.length_b   1.000
_cell.length_c   1.000
_cell.angle_alpha   90.00
_cell.angle_beta   90.00
_cell.angle_gamma   90.00
#
_symmetry.space_group_name_H-M   'P 1'
#
loop_
_entity.id
_entity.type
_entity.pdbx_description
1 polymer ?
#
loop_
_entity_poly.entity_id
_entity_poly.type
_entity_poly.pdbx_seq_one_letter_code
_entity_poly.pdbx_strand_id
1 'polypeptide(L)'
;MDENIATILNTDWTRRPWMLVIYARAMDGLILVNMREGLLVNCAEVYSRYPTLDAHHEQTKIKRYQSLNTTLPHPTTKYPNVELFIVENDNSLKLELGTKTMNALITSWSTLRASENRINNVK
;
A
#
# COMPACT_ATOMS: atom_id res chain seq x y z
N MET A 1 2.53 -2.73 -10.25
CA MET A 1 2.46 -1.27 -10.07
C MET A 1 3.44 -0.63 -11.03
N ASP A 2 3.11 0.53 -11.60
CA ASP A 2 3.96 1.28 -12.52
C ASP A 2 4.78 2.35 -11.76
N GLU A 3 5.93 2.77 -12.30
CA GLU A 3 6.80 3.80 -11.70
C GLU A 3 6.10 5.17 -11.63
N ASN A 4 5.27 5.48 -12.63
CA ASN A 4 4.46 6.69 -12.65
C ASN A 4 3.46 6.71 -11.49
N ILE A 5 2.82 5.56 -11.23
CA ILE A 5 1.89 5.40 -10.11
C ILE A 5 2.66 5.59 -8.79
N ALA A 6 3.83 4.96 -8.63
CA ALA A 6 4.65 5.14 -7.44
C ALA A 6 5.03 6.61 -7.19
N THR A 7 5.32 7.37 -8.25
CA THR A 7 5.61 8.81 -8.16
C THR A 7 4.39 9.62 -7.74
N ILE A 8 3.22 9.31 -8.31
CA ILE A 8 1.94 9.93 -7.91
C ILE A 8 1.68 9.67 -6.43
N LEU A 9 1.75 8.41 -5.99
CA LEU A 9 1.49 8.01 -4.60
C LEU A 9 2.46 8.66 -3.59
N ASN A 10 3.63 9.11 -4.04
CA ASN A 10 4.62 9.83 -3.22
C ASN A 10 4.55 11.35 -3.33
N THR A 11 3.55 11.90 -4.03
CA THR A 11 3.36 13.33 -4.14
C THR A 11 2.81 13.91 -2.83
N ASP A 12 3.29 15.09 -2.44
CA ASP A 12 2.83 15.71 -1.21
C ASP A 12 1.42 16.32 -1.38
N TRP A 13 0.46 15.80 -0.64
CA TRP A 13 -0.91 16.33 -0.59
C TRP A 13 -1.10 17.52 0.36
N THR A 14 -0.10 17.91 1.17
CA THR A 14 -0.21 19.10 2.04
C THR A 14 -0.41 20.36 1.19
N ARG A 15 0.24 20.39 0.03
CA ARG A 15 0.17 21.48 -0.94
C ARG A 15 -0.95 21.29 -1.97
N ARG A 16 -1.46 20.07 -2.10
CA ARG A 16 -2.43 19.68 -3.13
C ARG A 16 -3.48 18.73 -2.54
N PRO A 17 -4.49 19.25 -1.79
CA PRO A 17 -5.48 18.42 -1.11
C PRO A 17 -6.27 17.49 -2.05
N TRP A 18 -6.46 17.90 -3.31
CA TRP A 18 -7.14 17.08 -4.33
C TRP A 18 -6.41 15.78 -4.68
N MET A 19 -5.13 15.63 -4.29
CA MET A 19 -4.39 14.39 -4.48
C MET A 19 -5.01 13.20 -3.77
N LEU A 20 -5.74 13.41 -2.66
CA LEU A 20 -6.42 12.32 -1.94
C LEU A 20 -7.41 11.56 -2.84
N VAL A 21 -8.14 12.28 -3.70
CA VAL A 21 -9.06 11.68 -4.67
C VAL A 21 -8.28 10.84 -5.70
N ILE A 22 -7.12 11.34 -6.14
CA ILE A 22 -6.25 10.63 -7.08
C ILE A 22 -5.70 9.35 -6.44
N TYR A 23 -5.30 9.40 -5.17
CA TYR A 23 -4.81 8.22 -4.44
C TYR A 23 -5.89 7.18 -4.27
N ALA A 24 -7.08 7.56 -3.84
CA ALA A 24 -8.21 6.64 -3.73
C ALA A 24 -8.50 5.94 -5.06
N ARG A 25 -8.47 6.69 -6.18
CA ARG A 25 -8.66 6.13 -7.53
C ARG A 25 -7.50 5.26 -8.00
N ALA A 26 -6.27 5.57 -7.61
CA ALA A 26 -5.10 4.75 -7.96
C ALA A 26 -5.07 3.43 -7.19
N MET A 27 -5.67 3.38 -6.00
CA MET A 27 -5.80 2.15 -5.19
C MET A 27 -6.91 1.24 -5.71
N ASP A 28 -8.00 1.82 -6.22
CA ASP A 28 -9.12 1.07 -6.78
C ASP A 28 -8.67 0.28 -8.03
N GLY A 29 -8.74 -1.06 -7.94
CA GLY A 29 -8.28 -1.95 -9.00
C GLY A 29 -6.76 -2.10 -9.09
N LEU A 30 -5.99 -1.64 -8.10
CA LEU A 30 -4.54 -1.80 -8.07
C LEU A 30 -4.18 -3.29 -8.01
N ILE A 31 -3.29 -3.73 -8.91
CA ILE A 31 -2.76 -5.10 -8.91
C ILE A 31 -1.31 -5.09 -8.43
N LEU A 32 -1.08 -5.72 -7.27
CA LEU A 32 0.23 -6.00 -6.72
C LEU A 32 0.65 -7.41 -7.13
N VAL A 33 1.77 -7.54 -7.85
CA VAL A 33 2.23 -8.84 -8.36
C VAL A 33 3.51 -9.25 -7.66
N ASN A 34 3.49 -10.44 -7.07
CA ASN A 34 4.66 -11.12 -6.54
C ASN A 34 4.82 -12.49 -7.22
N MET A 35 5.81 -12.59 -8.11
CA MET A 35 6.08 -13.79 -8.91
C MET A 35 4.83 -14.29 -9.67
N ARG A 36 4.20 -15.38 -9.20
CA ARG A 36 3.02 -16.03 -9.83
C ARG A 36 1.70 -15.69 -9.16
N GLU A 37 1.73 -14.93 -8.07
CA GLU A 37 0.55 -14.49 -7.34
C GLU A 37 0.36 -12.98 -7.52
N GLY A 38 -0.89 -12.60 -7.74
CA GLY A 38 -1.34 -11.23 -7.78
C GLY A 38 -2.30 -10.96 -6.64
N LEU A 39 -2.32 -9.74 -6.16
CA LEU A 39 -3.31 -9.23 -5.22
C LEU A 39 -4.00 -8.06 -5.90
N LEU A 40 -5.28 -8.25 -6.22
CA LEU A 40 -6.17 -7.20 -6.72
C LEU A 40 -6.77 -6.49 -5.51
N VAL A 41 -6.48 -5.20 -5.38
CA VAL A 41 -7.06 -4.34 -4.36
C VAL A 41 -8.47 -3.95 -4.82
N ASN A 42 -9.47 -4.34 -4.04
CA ASN A 42 -10.87 -3.99 -4.30
C ASN A 42 -11.28 -2.72 -3.57
N CYS A 43 -10.75 -2.54 -2.36
CA CYS A 43 -11.03 -1.37 -1.54
C CYS A 43 -9.81 -1.05 -0.66
N ALA A 44 -9.47 0.24 -0.60
CA ALA A 44 -8.47 0.75 0.32
C ALA A 44 -8.91 2.10 0.88
N GLU A 45 -8.58 2.32 2.14
CA GLU A 45 -8.76 3.59 2.84
C GLU A 45 -7.43 4.33 2.85
N VAL A 46 -7.36 5.48 2.18
CA VAL A 46 -6.15 6.30 2.11
C VAL A 46 -6.19 7.34 3.23
N TYR A 47 -5.13 7.42 4.02
CA TYR A 47 -5.04 8.33 5.17
C TYR A 47 -3.63 8.88 5.32
N SER A 48 -3.54 9.99 6.06
CA SER A 48 -2.28 10.73 6.14
C SER A 48 -1.24 10.16 7.04
N ARG A 49 0.03 10.41 6.75
CA ARG A 49 1.08 10.24 7.76
C ARG A 49 1.20 11.43 8.70
N TYR A 50 0.72 12.60 8.28
CA TYR A 50 0.83 13.82 9.07
C TYR A 50 -0.38 13.98 10.00
N PRO A 51 -0.17 14.09 11.32
CA PRO A 51 -1.24 14.28 12.30
C PRO A 51 -2.07 15.55 12.07
N THR A 52 -1.47 16.56 11.44
CA THR A 52 -2.14 17.82 11.11
C THR A 52 -3.14 17.71 9.98
N LEU A 53 -3.07 16.63 9.18
CA LEU A 53 -3.92 16.42 8.01
C LEU A 53 -4.96 15.33 8.24
N ASP A 54 -4.66 14.34 9.08
CA ASP A 54 -5.55 13.21 9.31
C ASP A 54 -5.45 12.69 10.75
N ALA A 55 -6.61 12.48 11.37
CA ALA A 55 -6.71 11.90 12.70
C ALA A 55 -6.33 10.41 12.71
N HIS A 56 -6.51 9.70 11.58
CA HIS A 56 -6.18 8.30 11.40
C HIS A 56 -4.71 8.07 11.03
N HIS A 57 -3.87 9.09 11.15
CA HIS A 57 -2.46 8.96 10.80
C HIS A 57 -1.74 7.86 11.56
N GLU A 58 -0.69 7.34 10.93
CA GLU A 58 0.18 6.36 11.57
C GLU A 58 0.76 6.95 12.87
N GLN A 59 0.39 6.35 13.99
CA GLN A 59 0.91 6.75 15.29
C GLN A 59 2.21 6.01 15.57
N THR A 60 3.34 6.66 15.32
CA THR A 60 4.65 6.19 15.76
C THR A 60 4.81 6.41 17.28
N LYS A 61 4.09 5.64 18.09
CA LYS A 61 4.24 5.69 19.56
C LYS A 61 5.49 4.92 19.95
N ILE A 62 6.54 5.65 20.30
CA ILE A 62 7.72 5.08 20.95
C ILE A 62 7.33 4.69 22.38
N LYS A 63 6.92 3.43 22.59
CA LYS A 63 6.88 2.86 23.95
C LYS A 63 8.31 2.48 24.34
N ARG A 64 8.72 2.79 25.58
CA ARG A 64 10.04 2.39 26.10
C ARG A 64 10.23 0.88 25.89
N TYR A 65 11.34 0.50 25.28
CA TYR A 65 11.73 -0.89 24.97
C TYR A 65 10.92 -1.62 23.88
N GLN A 66 10.13 -0.92 23.07
CA GLN A 66 9.51 -1.51 21.86
C GLN A 66 10.13 -0.93 20.59
N SER A 67 10.27 -1.78 19.57
CA SER A 67 10.66 -1.39 18.22
C SER A 67 9.64 -0.43 17.64
N LEU A 68 10.12 0.53 16.85
CA LEU A 68 9.26 1.45 16.12
C LEU A 68 8.47 0.65 15.06
N ASN A 69 7.18 0.43 15.29
CA ASN A 69 6.30 -0.08 14.24
C ASN A 69 6.00 1.09 13.30
N THR A 70 6.75 1.16 12.21
CA THR A 70 6.53 2.12 11.13
C THR A 70 6.36 1.38 9.81
N THR A 71 5.46 1.90 9.01
CA THR A 71 5.18 1.51 7.63
C THR A 71 5.96 2.39 6.66
N LEU A 72 6.98 3.11 7.11
CA LEU A 72 7.84 3.89 6.21
C LEU A 72 8.62 2.93 5.29
N PRO A 73 8.53 3.12 3.96
CA PRO A 73 9.21 2.24 3.02
C PRO A 73 10.73 2.25 3.20
N HIS A 74 11.33 1.06 3.08
CA HIS A 74 12.78 0.93 3.04
C HIS A 74 13.35 1.58 1.77
N PRO A 75 14.61 2.09 1.83
CA PRO A 75 15.24 2.72 0.67
C PRO A 75 15.38 1.79 -0.55
N THR A 76 15.44 0.47 -0.32
CA THR A 76 15.72 -0.55 -1.33
C THR A 76 14.46 -1.31 -1.75
N THR A 77 13.36 -0.59 -1.95
CA THR A 77 12.07 -1.16 -2.36
C THR A 77 11.99 -1.34 -3.87
N LYS A 78 11.22 -2.34 -4.34
CA LYS A 78 11.01 -2.61 -5.77
C LYS A 78 10.42 -1.40 -6.51
N TYR A 79 9.53 -0.69 -5.84
CA TYR A 79 8.97 0.58 -6.31
C TYR A 79 9.47 1.67 -5.38
N PRO A 80 10.10 2.75 -5.90
CA PRO A 80 10.71 3.76 -5.07
C PRO A 80 9.75 4.33 -4.03
N ASN A 81 10.10 4.15 -2.75
CA ASN A 81 9.32 4.66 -1.61
C ASN A 81 7.88 4.14 -1.58
N VAL A 82 7.67 2.89 -2.01
CA VAL A 82 6.38 2.20 -1.86
C VAL A 82 6.65 0.79 -1.37
N GLU A 83 6.01 0.41 -0.27
CA GLU A 83 6.17 -0.91 0.33
C GLU A 83 4.85 -1.39 0.96
N LEU A 84 4.67 -2.69 0.97
CA LEU A 84 3.50 -3.35 1.55
C LEU A 84 3.88 -3.89 2.93
N PHE A 85 3.06 -3.60 3.93
CA PHE A 85 3.27 -3.96 5.31
C PHE A 85 2.09 -4.79 5.82
N ILE A 86 2.41 -5.75 6.68
CA ILE A 86 1.41 -6.39 7.53
C ILE A 86 1.57 -5.75 8.91
N VAL A 87 0.57 -4.98 9.32
CA VAL A 87 0.56 -4.25 10.58
C VAL A 87 -0.35 -4.99 11.55
N GLU A 88 0.17 -5.34 12.72
CA GLU A 88 -0.66 -5.84 13.81
C GLU A 88 -1.23 -4.67 14.60
N ASN A 89 -2.55 -4.57 14.64
CA ASN A 89 -3.27 -3.54 15.38
C ASN A 89 -4.55 -4.13 15.97
N ASP A 90 -4.82 -3.86 17.26
CA ASP A 90 -6.00 -4.35 17.98
C ASP A 90 -6.27 -5.86 17.80
N ASN A 91 -5.23 -6.70 17.92
CA ASN A 91 -5.28 -8.15 17.71
C ASN A 91 -5.72 -8.59 16.30
N SER A 92 -5.60 -7.70 15.31
CA SER A 92 -5.89 -7.98 13.90
C SER A 92 -4.66 -7.70 13.03
N LEU A 93 -4.44 -8.55 12.03
CA LEU A 93 -3.44 -8.31 10.99
C LEU A 93 -4.09 -7.50 9.88
N LYS A 94 -3.56 -6.31 9.64
CA LYS A 94 -4.01 -5.37 8.61
C LYS A 94 -2.97 -5.27 7.52
N LEU A 95 -3.41 -5.20 6.27
CA LEU A 95 -2.52 -5.02 5.13
C LEU A 95 -2.49 -3.54 4.75
N GLU A 96 -1.31 -2.93 4.83
CA GLU A 96 -1.14 -1.50 4.57
C GLU A 96 -0.10 -1.27 3.47
N LEU A 97 -0.41 -0.38 2.52
CA LEU A 97 0.56 0.14 1.58
C LEU A 97 1.14 1.44 2.15
N GLY A 98 2.42 1.41 2.50
CA GLY A 98 3.15 2.57 2.99
C GLY A 98 3.82 3.33 1.84
N THR A 99 3.75 4.66 1.87
CA THR A 99 4.52 5.56 0.98
C THR A 99 5.25 6.63 1.78
N LYS A 100 5.95 7.59 1.18
CA LYS A 100 6.52 8.72 1.93
C LYS A 100 5.47 9.69 2.49
N THR A 101 4.34 9.86 1.82
CA THR A 101 3.42 10.98 2.08
C THR A 101 2.07 10.55 2.64
N MET A 102 1.64 9.32 2.32
CA MET A 102 0.38 8.73 2.75
C MET A 102 0.53 7.24 3.02
N ASN A 103 -0.48 6.68 3.68
CA ASN A 103 -0.70 5.25 3.79
C ASN A 103 -2.04 4.87 3.16
N ALA A 104 -2.16 3.62 2.76
CA ALA A 104 -3.45 3.05 2.39
C ALA A 104 -3.67 1.71 3.09
N LEU A 105 -4.74 1.64 3.89
CA LEU A 105 -5.20 0.41 4.51
C LEU A 105 -6.03 -0.35 3.49
N ILE A 106 -5.58 -1.54 3.09
CA ILE A 106 -6.31 -2.42 2.18
C ILE A 106 -7.38 -3.16 3.00
N THR A 107 -8.64 -2.79 2.77
CA THR A 107 -9.79 -3.34 3.51
C THR A 107 -10.44 -4.51 2.80
N SER A 108 -10.25 -4.63 1.48
CA SER A 108 -10.70 -5.78 0.68
C SER A 108 -9.77 -6.03 -0.50
N TRP A 109 -9.48 -7.29 -0.76
CA TRP A 109 -8.67 -7.73 -1.90
C TRP A 109 -9.09 -9.10 -2.41
N SER A 110 -8.60 -9.45 -3.59
CA SER A 110 -8.76 -10.77 -4.18
C SER A 110 -7.42 -11.28 -4.68
N THR A 111 -7.13 -12.55 -4.39
CA THR A 111 -5.90 -13.19 -4.85
C THR A 111 -6.09 -13.69 -6.27
N LEU A 112 -5.19 -13.28 -7.16
CA LEU A 112 -5.07 -13.76 -8.52
C LEU A 112 -3.95 -14.79 -8.56
N ARG A 113 -4.20 -15.95 -9.15
CA ARG A 113 -3.16 -16.95 -9.44
C ARG A 113 -3.08 -17.15 -10.93
N ALA A 114 -1.87 -17.05 -11.49
CA ALA A 114 -1.67 -17.44 -12.86
C ALA A 114 -1.97 -18.95 -12.98
N SER A 115 -2.92 -19.33 -13.82
CA SER A 115 -3.15 -20.73 -14.14
C SER A 115 -1.93 -21.26 -14.88
N GLU A 116 -1.41 -22.42 -14.48
CA GLU A 116 -0.47 -23.16 -15.34
C GLU A 116 -1.20 -23.47 -16.64
N ASN A 117 -0.81 -22.78 -17.72
CA ASN A 117 -1.30 -23.16 -19.04
C ASN A 117 -0.78 -24.57 -19.33
N ARG A 118 -1.69 -25.54 -19.26
CA ARG A 118 -1.62 -26.81 -19.99
C ARG A 118 -1.50 -26.48 -21.47
N ILE A 119 -0.30 -26.16 -21.93
CA ILE A 119 0.06 -26.24 -23.34
C ILE A 119 0.26 -27.74 -23.61
N ASN A 120 -0.84 -28.49 -23.61
CA ASN A 120 -0.85 -29.81 -24.18
C ASN A 120 -0.89 -29.62 -25.69
N ASN A 121 0.25 -29.92 -26.31
CA ASN A 121 0.45 -30.15 -27.73
C ASN A 121 -0.82 -30.68 -28.41
N VAL A 122 -1.44 -29.85 -29.24
CA VAL A 122 -2.26 -30.37 -30.34
C VAL A 122 -1.27 -30.79 -31.42
N LYS A 123 -1.21 -32.10 -31.65
CA LYS A 123 -0.45 -32.75 -32.72
C LYS A 123 -0.86 -32.26 -34.09
#